data_AF-A0A2E6SW79-F1
#
_entry.id   AF-A0A2E6SW79-F1
#
_cell.length_a   1.000
_cell.length_b   1.000
_cell.length_c   1.000
_cell.angle_alpha   90.00
_cell.angle_beta   90.00
_cell.angle_gamma   90.00
#
_symmetry.space_group_name_H-M   'P 1'
#
loop_
_entity.id
_entity.type
_entity.pdbx_description
1 polymer ?
#
loop_
_entity_poly.entity_id
_entity_poly.type
_entity_poly.pdbx_seq_one_letter_code
_entity_poly.pdbx_strand_id
1 'polypeptide(L)'
;MGCGENKEEEQVKKVIKEVPKVEETVVEDEKIGNNLTKISDPKKVAELRRELLRQDSIKRQMELDALKDKPIVERYKFGDTTIVTELIDLITYGETSEVKEALIELQKKYNAPPGYSIKEWELQGAILGLINDPNNGYHAIQLAGIMRLDGYADIFEEQFLGGESKNMGRLFYWLSTTGRSMDVLNVIAEQIKTNKLDKKIEKDVFRGLRGYASSGTKEMKTKVLELAMSIYNKKMIPAKDFDALKGKRPGSTPADNILSCIFKLGDKKSSDIISSMLKKEVREAEALSALIRIKGKAEIKKVEQYLADSVKYEMALSPAMQIHRELGKESDIPQKILTNLGKHKNNSVRRIDRTVNAFIQMGQVQWFSNLDSVIPSKELRQIIQYSYKILKNHPRDVANALNEIGIVETPYPASVIAQAKSGDRYFGEDAHIYNMLHLTDFYADIDTNLPADQVHSIMQYLFQKSDSTFVNSLTGVDYGDDSIYTITLIHNDNAYLFNSSNENNNYVEIITLLNQILEDNNTPRKYHPISSNDDAIQYLFGHEEHVEQFKEKFELVDVDTTTVEAEAEIEESAL
;
A
#
# COMPACT_ATOMS: atom_id res chain seq x y z
N MET A 1 103.66 7.63 -43.48
CA MET A 1 103.86 8.21 -42.14
C MET A 1 102.98 9.45 -42.05
N GLY A 2 102.17 9.50 -40.98
CA GLY A 2 101.07 10.45 -40.78
C GLY A 2 99.76 9.91 -41.40
N CYS A 3 98.59 9.90 -40.75
CA CYS A 3 98.12 10.27 -39.42
C CYS A 3 96.74 9.57 -39.29
N GLY A 4 96.28 9.23 -38.08
CA GLY A 4 94.88 8.82 -37.90
C GLY A 4 94.62 7.91 -36.70
N GLU A 5 94.80 8.47 -35.50
CA GLU A 5 94.08 8.15 -34.27
C GLU A 5 92.55 8.12 -34.52
N ASN A 6 91.66 7.44 -33.78
CA ASN A 6 91.70 6.68 -32.54
C ASN A 6 90.35 5.90 -32.44
N LYS A 7 90.42 4.68 -31.91
CA LYS A 7 89.55 4.00 -30.92
C LYS A 7 88.02 4.14 -31.02
N GLU A 8 87.31 3.05 -31.33
CA GLU A 8 86.83 2.01 -30.39
C GLU A 8 85.80 2.53 -29.40
N GLU A 9 84.54 2.09 -29.51
CA GLU A 9 83.89 1.26 -28.47
C GLU A 9 82.47 0.79 -28.85
N GLU A 10 82.27 -0.48 -28.55
CA GLU A 10 81.08 -1.34 -28.45
C GLU A 10 79.66 -0.74 -28.60
N GLN A 11 78.92 -1.32 -29.54
CA GLN A 11 77.48 -1.24 -29.64
C GLN A 11 76.79 -2.12 -28.57
N VAL A 12 76.30 -1.49 -27.50
CA VAL A 12 75.27 -2.09 -26.63
C VAL A 12 73.89 -1.69 -27.20
N LYS A 13 73.21 -2.64 -27.85
CA LYS A 13 71.80 -2.48 -28.25
C LYS A 13 70.91 -2.42 -27.01
N LYS A 14 70.49 -1.21 -26.61
CA LYS A 14 69.32 -1.00 -25.75
C LYS A 14 68.05 -1.11 -26.60
N VAL A 15 67.26 -2.14 -26.33
CA VAL A 15 65.87 -2.26 -26.79
C VAL A 15 65.05 -1.19 -26.05
N ILE A 16 64.65 -0.15 -26.76
CA ILE A 16 63.61 0.78 -26.29
C ILE A 16 62.27 0.06 -26.52
N LYS A 17 61.57 -0.27 -25.42
CA LYS A 17 60.16 -0.62 -25.49
C LYS A 17 59.39 0.61 -25.96
N GLU A 18 58.84 0.55 -27.16
CA GLU A 18 57.78 1.47 -27.57
C GLU A 18 56.61 1.31 -26.59
N VAL A 19 56.30 2.40 -25.88
CA VAL A 19 55.03 2.53 -25.17
C VAL A 19 53.96 2.62 -26.26
N PRO A 20 52.94 1.75 -26.27
CA PRO A 20 51.85 1.89 -27.22
C PRO A 20 51.21 3.25 -27.01
N LYS A 21 51.13 4.02 -28.10
CA LYS A 21 50.33 5.23 -28.20
C LYS A 21 48.90 4.82 -27.86
N VAL A 22 48.41 5.23 -26.69
CA VAL A 22 46.97 5.16 -26.40
C VAL A 22 46.33 6.12 -27.39
N GLU A 23 45.67 5.57 -28.40
CA GLU A 23 44.70 6.32 -29.18
C GLU A 23 43.65 6.80 -28.18
N GLU A 24 43.66 8.09 -27.87
CA GLU A 24 42.50 8.75 -27.31
C GLU A 24 41.38 8.58 -28.34
N THR A 25 40.50 7.61 -28.11
CA THR A 25 39.18 7.58 -28.73
C THR A 25 38.50 8.90 -28.36
N VAL A 26 38.46 9.83 -29.31
CA VAL A 26 37.57 10.99 -29.26
C VAL A 26 36.16 10.40 -29.30
N VAL A 27 35.49 10.41 -28.15
CA VAL A 27 34.07 10.01 -28.03
C VAL A 27 33.25 11.21 -28.51
N GLU A 28 32.82 11.18 -29.77
CA GLU A 28 31.93 12.19 -30.34
C GLU A 28 30.52 12.06 -29.76
N ASP A 29 29.81 13.19 -29.65
CA ASP A 29 28.39 13.21 -29.25
C ASP A 29 27.58 12.41 -30.29
N GLU A 30 26.80 11.43 -29.84
CA GLU A 30 26.06 10.53 -30.73
C GLU A 30 24.64 11.06 -30.95
N LYS A 31 24.30 11.37 -32.20
CA LYS A 31 22.94 11.77 -32.57
C LYS A 31 22.09 10.51 -32.76
N ILE A 32 21.21 10.22 -31.79
CA ILE A 32 20.36 9.01 -31.77
C ILE A 32 19.05 9.20 -32.54
N GLY A 33 18.67 10.45 -32.80
CA GLY A 33 17.53 10.81 -33.65
C GLY A 33 17.54 12.28 -34.03
N ASN A 34 16.50 12.76 -34.72
CA ASN A 34 16.43 14.17 -35.14
C ASN A 34 16.48 15.15 -33.95
N ASN A 35 15.92 14.73 -32.81
CA ASN A 35 15.66 15.57 -31.64
C ASN A 35 16.40 15.13 -30.37
N LEU A 36 17.22 14.07 -30.44
CA LEU A 36 17.91 13.47 -29.28
C LEU A 36 19.41 13.32 -29.55
N THR A 37 20.23 13.87 -28.65
CA THR A 37 21.69 13.70 -28.65
C THR A 37 22.14 13.05 -27.34
N LYS A 38 22.94 11.99 -27.45
CA LYS A 38 23.61 11.34 -26.32
C LYS A 38 25.04 11.83 -26.20
N ILE A 39 25.42 12.15 -24.97
CA ILE A 39 26.76 12.58 -24.59
C ILE A 39 27.31 11.53 -23.64
N SER A 40 28.37 10.85 -24.08
CA SER A 40 29.10 9.85 -23.28
C SER A 40 30.50 10.31 -22.86
N ASP A 41 30.92 11.53 -23.23
CA ASP A 41 32.19 12.12 -22.74
C ASP A 41 32.10 12.38 -21.22
N PRO A 42 32.89 11.69 -20.38
CA PRO A 42 32.81 11.83 -18.93
C PRO A 42 33.05 13.25 -18.42
N LYS A 43 33.86 14.07 -19.13
CA LYS A 43 34.13 15.46 -18.72
C LYS A 43 32.90 16.33 -18.92
N LYS A 44 32.26 16.25 -20.10
CA LYS A 44 31.02 16.98 -20.41
C LYS A 44 29.87 16.53 -19.50
N VAL A 45 29.72 15.22 -19.27
CA VAL A 45 28.68 14.68 -18.36
C VAL A 45 28.89 15.21 -16.94
N ALA A 46 30.13 15.25 -16.44
CA ALA A 46 30.43 15.78 -15.11
C ALA A 46 30.16 17.29 -14.98
N GLU A 47 30.37 18.06 -16.05
CA GLU A 47 30.03 19.49 -16.10
C GLU A 47 28.52 19.71 -16.03
N LEU A 48 27.74 19.03 -16.87
CA LEU A 48 26.27 19.08 -16.86
C LEU A 48 25.71 18.63 -15.51
N ARG A 49 26.26 17.56 -14.92
CA ARG A 49 25.88 17.06 -13.60
C ARG A 49 26.09 18.10 -12.51
N ARG A 50 27.20 18.84 -12.55
CA ARG A 50 27.48 19.90 -11.58
C ARG A 50 26.49 21.05 -11.69
N GLU A 51 26.12 21.43 -12.91
CA GLU A 51 25.15 22.50 -13.14
C GLU A 51 23.74 22.11 -12.67
N LEU A 52 23.27 20.91 -13.00
CA LEU A 52 21.98 20.41 -12.51
C LEU A 52 21.93 20.34 -10.97
N LEU A 53 22.97 19.80 -10.34
CA LEU A 53 23.05 19.74 -8.87
C LEU A 53 23.06 21.14 -8.22
N ARG A 54 23.70 22.13 -8.88
CA ARG A 54 23.68 23.52 -8.41
C ARG A 54 22.26 24.08 -8.46
N GLN A 55 21.52 23.86 -9.54
CA GLN A 55 20.14 24.30 -9.69
C GLN A 55 19.21 23.64 -8.66
N ASP A 56 19.33 22.32 -8.47
CA ASP A 56 18.58 21.57 -7.46
C ASP A 56 18.85 22.08 -6.04
N SER A 57 20.10 22.41 -5.72
CA SER A 57 20.46 22.94 -4.40
C SER A 57 19.81 24.29 -4.11
N ILE A 58 19.70 25.16 -5.12
CA ILE A 58 19.04 26.46 -5.02
C ILE A 58 17.54 26.27 -4.81
N LYS A 59 16.90 25.40 -5.60
CA LYS A 59 15.48 25.09 -5.47
C LYS A 59 15.15 24.51 -4.10
N ARG A 60 15.94 23.55 -3.61
CA ARG A 60 15.76 22.97 -2.27
C ARG A 60 15.93 24.01 -1.17
N GLN A 61 16.88 24.94 -1.32
CA GLN A 61 17.02 26.04 -0.37
C GLN A 61 15.78 26.94 -0.36
N MET A 62 15.21 27.26 -1.53
CA MET A 62 13.97 28.03 -1.62
C MET A 62 12.77 27.31 -0.97
N GLU A 63 12.66 25.99 -1.16
CA GLU A 63 11.62 25.16 -0.52
C GLU A 63 11.77 25.15 1.01
N LEU A 64 12.99 24.97 1.52
CA LEU A 64 13.29 25.06 2.96
C LEU A 64 13.02 26.46 3.51
N ASP A 65 13.35 27.51 2.74
CA ASP A 65 13.08 28.89 3.12
C ASP A 65 11.58 29.15 3.25
N ALA A 66 10.75 28.55 2.39
CA ALA A 66 9.29 28.65 2.48
C ALA A 66 8.70 27.95 3.73
N LEU A 67 9.44 27.05 4.36
CA LEU A 67 9.01 26.36 5.59
C LEU A 67 9.39 27.11 6.87
N LYS A 68 10.25 28.14 6.81
CA LYS A 68 10.81 28.81 8.00
C LYS A 68 9.77 29.39 8.96
N ASP A 69 8.62 29.84 8.45
CA ASP A 69 7.54 30.42 9.26
C ASP A 69 6.63 29.37 9.90
N LYS A 70 6.83 28.08 9.61
CA LYS A 70 6.03 26.99 10.19
C LYS A 70 6.59 26.53 11.54
N PRO A 71 5.74 26.01 12.45
CA PRO A 71 6.20 25.35 13.66
C PRO A 71 7.18 24.21 13.38
N ILE A 72 8.13 24.01 14.27
CA ILE A 72 9.21 23.02 14.11
C ILE A 72 8.73 21.61 13.74
N VAL A 73 7.66 21.13 14.38
CA VAL A 73 7.08 19.81 14.10
C VAL A 73 6.47 19.74 12.70
N GLU A 74 5.88 20.84 12.20
CA GLU A 74 5.38 20.88 10.83
C GLU A 74 6.53 20.87 9.83
N ARG A 75 7.57 21.68 10.06
CA ARG A 75 8.78 21.68 9.21
C ARG A 75 9.35 20.28 9.06
N TYR A 76 9.50 19.55 10.17
CA TYR A 76 9.93 18.15 10.16
C TYR A 76 9.04 17.26 9.28
N LYS A 77 7.71 17.37 9.43
CA LYS A 77 6.75 16.58 8.65
C LYS A 77 6.82 16.85 7.15
N PHE A 78 7.19 18.06 6.77
CA PHE A 78 7.42 18.46 5.37
C PHE A 78 8.85 18.18 4.87
N GLY A 79 9.67 17.45 5.64
CA GLY A 79 10.96 16.94 5.20
C GLY A 79 12.16 17.84 5.53
N ASP A 80 11.97 18.88 6.36
CA ASP A 80 13.09 19.66 6.88
C ASP A 80 13.82 18.89 7.98
N THR A 81 14.92 18.22 7.61
CA THR A 81 15.75 17.47 8.54
C THR A 81 16.75 18.34 9.30
N THR A 82 16.87 19.63 8.97
CA THR A 82 17.83 20.54 9.63
C THR A 82 17.44 20.87 11.06
N ILE A 83 16.16 20.68 11.40
CA ILE A 83 15.58 20.96 12.72
C ILE A 83 15.47 19.73 13.63
N VAL A 84 16.04 18.57 13.22
CA VAL A 84 15.97 17.33 14.02
C VAL A 84 16.60 17.52 15.39
N THR A 85 17.73 18.21 15.49
CA THR A 85 18.38 18.52 16.76
C THR A 85 17.49 19.39 17.65
N GLU A 86 16.92 20.47 17.09
CA GLU A 86 15.99 21.35 17.81
C GLU A 86 14.74 20.59 18.29
N LEU A 87 14.25 19.63 17.51
CA LEU A 87 13.10 18.79 17.87
C LEU A 87 13.45 17.78 18.97
N ILE A 88 14.65 17.21 18.95
CA ILE A 88 15.17 16.37 20.03
C ILE A 88 15.29 17.19 21.31
N ASP A 89 15.81 18.42 21.23
CA ASP A 89 15.94 19.32 22.37
C ASP A 89 14.56 19.69 22.94
N LEU A 90 13.59 20.00 22.08
CA LEU A 90 12.20 20.24 22.48
C LEU A 90 11.62 19.03 23.22
N ILE A 91 11.80 17.81 22.70
CA ILE A 91 11.27 16.58 23.31
C ILE A 91 11.96 16.25 24.63
N THR A 92 13.26 16.52 24.73
CA THR A 92 14.09 16.11 25.87
C THR A 92 14.06 17.13 27.02
N TYR A 93 14.06 18.41 26.68
CA TYR A 93 14.27 19.52 27.62
C TYR A 93 13.15 20.56 27.61
N GLY A 94 12.18 20.46 26.70
CA GLY A 94 11.08 21.41 26.59
C GLY A 94 10.10 21.35 27.77
N GLU A 95 9.26 22.38 27.85
CA GLU A 95 8.20 22.44 28.84
C GLU A 95 7.17 21.33 28.62
N THR A 96 6.56 20.82 29.70
CA THR A 96 5.67 19.65 29.63
C THR A 96 4.54 19.80 28.61
N SER A 97 3.93 20.99 28.51
CA SER A 97 2.87 21.28 27.54
C SER A 97 3.37 21.27 26.10
N GLU A 98 4.57 21.80 25.85
CA GLU A 98 5.16 21.88 24.52
C GLU A 98 5.58 20.49 24.02
N VAL A 99 6.21 19.69 24.89
CA VAL A 99 6.53 18.28 24.61
C VAL A 99 5.26 17.51 24.25
N LYS A 100 4.19 17.69 25.04
CA LYS A 100 2.90 17.03 24.79
C LYS A 100 2.32 17.42 23.43
N GLU A 101 2.31 18.70 23.09
CA GLU A 101 1.83 19.19 21.80
C GLU A 101 2.67 18.63 20.65
N ALA A 102 4.00 18.61 20.80
CA ALA A 102 4.89 18.04 19.81
C ALA A 102 4.60 16.55 19.55
N LEU A 103 4.46 15.75 20.61
CA LEU A 103 4.10 14.33 20.50
C LEU A 103 2.73 14.12 19.82
N ILE A 104 1.75 15.00 20.11
CA ILE A 104 0.41 14.95 19.49
C ILE A 104 0.44 15.36 18.01
N GLU A 105 1.28 16.32 17.63
CA GLU A 105 1.38 16.77 16.23
C GLU A 105 2.17 15.80 15.36
N LEU A 106 3.22 15.19 15.92
CA LEU A 106 4.00 14.15 15.26
C LEU A 106 3.14 12.94 14.89
N GLN A 107 2.18 12.53 15.73
CA GLN A 107 1.31 11.38 15.41
C GLN A 107 0.27 11.65 14.29
N LYS A 108 0.00 12.91 13.94
CA LYS A 108 -1.06 13.29 12.99
C LYS A 108 -0.58 13.19 11.54
N LYS A 109 -1.06 12.18 10.81
CA LYS A 109 -0.72 11.98 9.38
C LYS A 109 -1.58 12.77 8.38
N TYR A 110 -2.75 13.27 8.76
CA TYR A 110 -3.71 13.86 7.80
C TYR A 110 -3.18 15.10 7.05
N ASN A 111 -2.34 15.93 7.70
CA ASN A 111 -1.72 17.10 7.08
C ASN A 111 -0.27 16.85 6.63
N ALA A 112 0.21 15.60 6.72
CA ALA A 112 1.57 15.27 6.34
C ALA A 112 1.61 14.77 4.88
N PRO A 113 2.72 14.96 4.17
CA PRO A 113 2.94 14.32 2.88
C PRO A 113 2.71 12.80 2.95
N PRO A 114 2.19 12.18 1.87
CA PRO A 114 2.11 10.72 1.77
C PRO A 114 3.46 10.06 2.10
N GLY A 115 3.44 9.00 2.91
CA GLY A 115 4.67 8.28 3.31
C GLY A 115 5.41 8.85 4.53
N TYR A 116 4.91 9.93 5.16
CA TYR A 116 5.51 10.47 6.39
C TYR A 116 5.69 9.40 7.49
N SER A 117 6.92 9.35 8.00
CA SER A 117 7.41 8.49 9.08
C SER A 117 8.56 9.18 9.83
N ILE A 118 8.84 8.75 11.06
CA ILE A 118 9.99 9.21 11.84
C ILE A 118 11.13 8.23 11.60
N LYS A 119 12.24 8.69 11.00
CA LYS A 119 13.33 7.79 10.54
C LYS A 119 14.57 7.90 11.41
N GLU A 120 14.84 9.09 11.92
CA GLU A 120 16.06 9.47 12.65
C GLU A 120 16.10 8.77 14.01
N TRP A 121 17.06 7.86 14.18
CA TRP A 121 17.11 6.96 15.34
C TRP A 121 17.28 7.72 16.66
N GLU A 122 17.98 8.85 16.66
CA GLU A 122 18.14 9.72 17.84
C GLU A 122 16.79 10.31 18.27
N LEU A 123 15.99 10.77 17.32
CA LEU A 123 14.66 11.30 17.57
C LEU A 123 13.71 10.19 18.05
N GLN A 124 13.78 9.00 17.45
CA GLN A 124 13.05 7.83 17.93
C GLN A 124 13.44 7.50 19.38
N GLY A 125 14.73 7.52 19.69
CA GLY A 125 15.27 7.30 21.03
C GLY A 125 14.78 8.32 22.05
N ALA A 126 14.77 9.62 21.70
CA ALA A 126 14.25 10.68 22.55
C ALA A 126 12.76 10.46 22.88
N ILE A 127 11.95 10.09 21.89
CA ILE A 127 10.52 9.79 22.08
C ILE A 127 10.34 8.55 22.98
N LEU A 128 11.10 7.48 22.73
CA LEU A 128 11.01 6.24 23.51
C LEU A 128 11.50 6.43 24.96
N GLY A 129 12.42 7.37 25.20
CA GLY A 129 12.86 7.74 26.55
C GLY A 129 11.73 8.32 27.42
N LEU A 130 10.69 8.90 26.81
CA LEU A 130 9.58 9.54 27.54
C LEU A 130 8.48 8.58 27.99
N ILE A 131 8.51 7.30 27.65
CA ILE A 131 7.36 6.39 27.91
C ILE A 131 7.02 6.22 29.41
N ASN A 132 8.01 6.43 30.28
CA ASN A 132 7.86 6.41 31.73
C ASN A 132 7.62 7.79 32.34
N ASP A 133 7.63 8.85 31.52
CA ASP A 133 7.36 10.19 31.97
C ASP A 133 5.93 10.29 32.55
N PRO A 134 5.76 10.86 33.76
CA PRO A 134 4.44 10.95 34.41
C PRO A 134 3.40 11.75 33.63
N ASN A 135 3.80 12.72 32.81
CA ASN A 135 2.92 13.66 32.13
C ASN A 135 2.77 13.34 30.64
N ASN A 136 3.85 12.92 30.00
CA ASN A 136 3.97 12.74 28.56
C ASN A 136 4.04 11.27 28.12
N GLY A 137 4.25 10.33 29.05
CA GLY A 137 4.41 8.91 28.72
C GLY A 137 3.24 8.30 27.95
N TYR A 138 2.00 8.73 28.23
CA TYR A 138 0.84 8.28 27.45
C TYR A 138 0.96 8.66 25.96
N HIS A 139 1.38 9.90 25.67
CA HIS A 139 1.52 10.42 24.32
C HIS A 139 2.74 9.84 23.61
N ALA A 140 3.85 9.63 24.33
CA ALA A 140 5.03 8.94 23.81
C ALA A 140 4.70 7.49 23.39
N ILE A 141 4.03 6.72 24.27
CA ILE A 141 3.56 5.36 23.97
C ILE A 141 2.60 5.37 22.76
N GLN A 142 1.72 6.37 22.68
CA GLN A 142 0.79 6.51 21.58
C GLN A 142 1.50 6.75 20.24
N LEU A 143 2.40 7.72 20.19
CA LEU A 143 3.19 8.05 19.01
C LEU A 143 4.03 6.86 18.58
N ALA A 144 4.76 6.24 19.52
CA ALA A 144 5.61 5.09 19.25
C ALA A 144 4.83 3.92 18.64
N GLY A 145 3.65 3.61 19.18
CA GLY A 145 2.78 2.56 18.64
C GLY A 145 2.14 2.89 17.28
N ILE A 146 1.74 4.15 17.04
CA ILE A 146 1.18 4.59 15.74
C ILE A 146 2.24 4.55 14.65
N MET A 147 3.43 5.09 14.95
CA MET A 147 4.52 5.23 14.00
C MET A 147 5.37 3.97 13.86
N ARG A 148 5.19 2.97 14.75
CA ARG A 148 5.98 1.74 14.77
C ARG A 148 7.47 2.02 14.89
N LEU A 149 7.84 2.90 15.82
CA LEU A 149 9.25 3.27 16.05
C LEU A 149 10.08 2.02 16.34
N ASP A 150 11.32 1.97 15.87
CA ASP A 150 12.17 0.80 16.01
C ASP A 150 12.40 0.44 17.48
N GLY A 151 12.30 -0.85 17.81
CA GLY A 151 12.47 -1.35 19.18
C GLY A 151 11.30 -1.10 20.14
N TYR A 152 10.24 -0.38 19.74
CA TYR A 152 9.15 0.00 20.67
C TYR A 152 8.52 -1.19 21.40
N ALA A 153 8.36 -2.34 20.73
CA ALA A 153 7.66 -3.49 21.28
C ALA A 153 8.41 -4.12 22.45
N ASP A 154 9.73 -4.25 22.34
CA ASP A 154 10.55 -4.89 23.37
C ASP A 154 10.64 -3.97 24.60
N ILE A 155 10.78 -2.66 24.37
CA ILE A 155 10.73 -1.64 25.42
C ILE A 155 9.36 -1.65 26.12
N PHE A 156 8.25 -1.72 25.37
CA PHE A 156 6.91 -1.75 25.97
C PHE A 156 6.68 -3.00 26.81
N GLU A 157 7.20 -4.15 26.36
CA GLU A 157 7.14 -5.41 27.10
C GLU A 157 7.93 -5.31 28.41
N GLU A 158 9.17 -4.83 28.35
CA GLU A 158 10.01 -4.61 29.53
C GLU A 158 9.31 -3.69 30.55
N GLN A 159 8.80 -2.54 30.10
CA GLN A 159 8.11 -1.59 30.97
C GLN A 159 6.80 -2.13 31.54
N PHE A 160 6.08 -2.95 30.78
CA PHE A 160 4.86 -3.60 31.27
C PHE A 160 5.21 -4.64 32.35
N LEU A 161 6.19 -5.49 32.10
CA LEU A 161 6.58 -6.56 33.04
C LEU A 161 7.27 -6.01 34.29
N GLY A 162 7.94 -4.86 34.19
CA GLY A 162 8.48 -4.14 35.35
C GLY A 162 7.40 -3.62 36.31
N GLY A 163 6.18 -3.39 35.82
CA GLY A 163 5.01 -3.08 36.66
C GLY A 163 4.95 -1.66 37.25
N GLU A 164 5.93 -0.80 36.94
CA GLU A 164 6.01 0.57 37.49
C GLU A 164 5.31 1.61 36.61
N SER A 165 4.97 1.27 35.37
CA SER A 165 4.36 2.20 34.42
C SER A 165 2.95 2.62 34.86
N LYS A 166 2.65 3.92 34.78
CA LYS A 166 1.27 4.44 34.95
C LYS A 166 0.38 4.17 33.75
N ASN A 167 0.95 3.72 32.62
CA ASN A 167 0.28 3.57 31.34
C ASN A 167 0.10 2.09 30.90
N MET A 168 0.03 1.17 31.87
CA MET A 168 -0.06 -0.28 31.64
C MET A 168 -1.11 -0.69 30.59
N GLY A 169 -2.32 -0.12 30.67
CA GLY A 169 -3.38 -0.41 29.69
C GLY A 169 -2.95 -0.10 28.26
N ARG A 170 -2.27 1.04 28.05
CA ARG A 170 -1.84 1.49 26.73
C ARG A 170 -0.69 0.65 26.17
N LEU A 171 0.27 0.29 27.02
CA LEU A 171 1.34 -0.66 26.68
C LEU A 171 0.75 -2.00 26.23
N PHE A 172 -0.17 -2.57 27.02
CA PHE A 172 -0.88 -3.81 26.70
C PHE A 172 -1.61 -3.73 25.35
N TYR A 173 -2.32 -2.63 25.11
CA TYR A 173 -3.01 -2.41 23.84
C TYR A 173 -2.04 -2.48 22.66
N TRP A 174 -0.92 -1.77 22.70
CA TRP A 174 0.01 -1.73 21.55
C TRP A 174 0.74 -3.05 21.34
N LEU A 175 1.19 -3.72 22.41
CA LEU A 175 1.77 -5.06 22.35
C LEU A 175 0.82 -6.07 21.70
N SER A 176 -0.48 -5.97 22.02
CA SER A 176 -1.48 -6.86 21.43
C SER A 176 -1.63 -6.70 19.92
N THR A 177 -1.29 -5.54 19.35
CA THR A 177 -1.46 -5.32 17.90
C THR A 177 -0.47 -6.13 17.07
N THR A 178 0.68 -6.49 17.64
CA THR A 178 1.68 -7.38 17.03
C THR A 178 1.60 -8.80 17.56
N GLY A 179 0.77 -9.06 18.58
CA GLY A 179 0.58 -10.40 19.13
C GLY A 179 1.81 -10.93 19.86
N ARG A 180 2.66 -10.03 20.38
CA ARG A 180 3.88 -10.36 21.13
C ARG A 180 3.62 -10.52 22.62
N SER A 181 4.51 -11.24 23.30
CA SER A 181 4.53 -11.47 24.75
C SER A 181 3.38 -12.28 25.35
N MET A 182 3.63 -13.57 25.60
CA MET A 182 2.71 -14.40 26.39
C MET A 182 2.72 -13.98 27.87
N ASP A 183 3.84 -13.49 28.36
CA ASP A 183 4.01 -13.11 29.77
C ASP A 183 3.17 -11.89 30.14
N VAL A 184 3.13 -10.88 29.27
CA VAL A 184 2.24 -9.73 29.40
C VAL A 184 0.77 -10.18 29.44
N LEU A 185 0.38 -11.13 28.57
CA LEU A 185 -0.97 -11.70 28.60
C LEU A 185 -1.25 -12.49 29.89
N ASN A 186 -0.26 -13.21 30.42
CA ASN A 186 -0.36 -13.97 31.67
C ASN A 186 -0.59 -13.05 32.89
N VAL A 187 0.08 -11.90 32.94
CA VAL A 187 -0.13 -10.89 33.99
C VAL A 187 -1.57 -10.40 33.99
N ILE A 188 -2.11 -10.01 32.84
CA ILE A 188 -3.51 -9.60 32.70
C ILE A 188 -4.47 -10.76 33.01
N ALA A 189 -4.12 -11.98 32.61
CA ALA A 189 -4.92 -13.18 32.90
C ALA A 189 -5.10 -13.37 34.41
N GLU A 190 -4.03 -13.24 35.19
CA GLU A 190 -4.07 -13.39 36.64
C GLU A 190 -4.89 -12.26 37.31
N GLN A 191 -4.79 -11.02 36.81
CA GLN A 191 -5.61 -9.90 37.31
C GLN A 191 -7.11 -10.13 37.06
N ILE A 192 -7.49 -10.62 35.88
CA ILE A 192 -8.88 -10.98 35.57
C ILE A 192 -9.33 -12.17 36.44
N LYS A 193 -8.47 -13.17 36.61
CA LYS A 193 -8.76 -14.37 37.42
C LYS A 193 -8.98 -14.02 38.90
N THR A 194 -8.20 -13.09 39.44
CA THR A 194 -8.29 -12.63 40.84
C THR A 194 -9.27 -11.48 41.06
N ASN A 195 -9.93 -10.99 40.00
CA ASN A 195 -10.84 -9.84 40.04
C ASN A 195 -10.17 -8.55 40.55
N LYS A 196 -8.89 -8.38 40.22
CA LYS A 196 -8.04 -7.24 40.61
C LYS A 196 -7.64 -6.35 39.42
N LEU A 197 -8.31 -6.51 38.27
CA LEU A 197 -8.06 -5.67 37.11
C LEU A 197 -8.47 -4.21 37.42
N ASP A 198 -7.56 -3.27 37.25
CA ASP A 198 -7.82 -1.85 37.50
C ASP A 198 -8.82 -1.29 36.47
N LYS A 199 -9.90 -0.69 36.98
CA LYS A 199 -10.95 -0.02 36.22
C LYS A 199 -10.42 1.04 35.25
N LYS A 200 -9.29 1.69 35.59
CA LYS A 200 -8.67 2.72 34.72
C LYS A 200 -8.09 2.15 33.44
N ILE A 201 -7.66 0.88 33.44
CA ILE A 201 -7.03 0.24 32.27
C ILE A 201 -7.96 -0.74 31.54
N GLU A 202 -9.11 -1.10 32.13
CA GLU A 202 -10.05 -2.09 31.58
C GLU A 202 -10.38 -1.88 30.10
N LYS A 203 -10.65 -0.62 29.69
CA LYS A 203 -11.01 -0.30 28.30
C LYS A 203 -9.90 -0.67 27.32
N ASP A 204 -8.66 -0.32 27.62
CA ASP A 204 -7.52 -0.65 26.78
C ASP A 204 -7.19 -2.14 26.84
N VAL A 205 -7.36 -2.79 27.99
CA VAL A 205 -7.19 -4.24 28.13
C VAL A 205 -8.19 -5.01 27.28
N PHE A 206 -9.49 -4.67 27.32
CA PHE A 206 -10.49 -5.36 26.49
C PHE A 206 -10.25 -5.14 24.99
N ARG A 207 -9.81 -3.93 24.62
CA ARG A 207 -9.40 -3.65 23.24
C ARG A 207 -8.14 -4.44 22.85
N GLY A 208 -7.19 -4.59 23.77
CA GLY A 208 -5.97 -5.36 23.58
C GLY A 208 -6.24 -6.86 23.43
N LEU A 209 -7.18 -7.44 24.19
CA LEU A 209 -7.59 -8.84 24.01
C LEU A 209 -8.10 -9.10 22.58
N ARG A 210 -8.83 -8.16 21.99
CA ARG A 210 -9.24 -8.23 20.57
C ARG A 210 -8.06 -8.14 19.60
N GLY A 211 -7.02 -7.38 19.95
CA GLY A 211 -5.73 -7.35 19.26
C GLY A 211 -5.11 -8.75 19.21
N TYR A 212 -4.87 -9.36 20.37
CA TYR A 212 -4.34 -10.72 20.47
C TYR A 212 -5.21 -11.78 19.79
N ALA A 213 -6.54 -11.65 19.83
CA ALA A 213 -7.45 -12.54 19.09
C ALA A 213 -7.18 -12.53 17.57
N SER A 214 -6.55 -11.47 17.05
CA SER A 214 -6.24 -11.30 15.63
C SER A 214 -4.80 -11.71 15.31
N SER A 215 -3.84 -11.14 16.03
CA SER A 215 -2.39 -11.25 15.76
C SER A 215 -1.71 -12.40 16.51
N GLY A 216 -2.25 -12.84 17.64
CA GLY A 216 -1.57 -13.77 18.54
C GLY A 216 -1.40 -15.19 17.99
N THR A 217 -0.51 -15.94 18.63
CA THR A 217 -0.31 -17.38 18.37
C THR A 217 -1.56 -18.19 18.72
N LYS A 218 -1.61 -19.46 18.31
CA LYS A 218 -2.73 -20.38 18.64
C LYS A 218 -2.94 -20.50 20.15
N GLU A 219 -1.86 -20.55 20.92
CA GLU A 219 -1.91 -20.63 22.38
C GLU A 219 -2.47 -19.34 22.98
N MET A 220 -1.98 -18.18 22.55
CA MET A 220 -2.49 -16.87 23.00
C MET A 220 -3.98 -16.73 22.70
N LYS A 221 -4.41 -17.13 21.49
CA LYS A 221 -5.82 -17.10 21.08
C LYS A 221 -6.69 -17.98 21.99
N THR A 222 -6.21 -19.18 22.34
CA THR A 222 -6.93 -20.06 23.28
C THR A 222 -7.10 -19.38 24.63
N LYS A 223 -6.02 -18.78 25.18
CA LYS A 223 -6.06 -18.05 26.45
C LYS A 223 -6.97 -16.82 26.38
N VAL A 224 -6.95 -16.06 25.28
CA VAL A 224 -7.84 -14.92 25.07
C VAL A 224 -9.31 -15.33 25.08
N LEU A 225 -9.67 -16.46 24.47
CA LEU A 225 -11.04 -16.99 24.53
C LEU A 225 -11.45 -17.28 25.97
N GLU A 226 -10.60 -17.98 26.73
CA GLU A 226 -10.87 -18.30 28.14
C GLU A 226 -11.06 -17.03 28.99
N LEU A 227 -10.22 -16.02 28.77
CA LEU A 227 -10.34 -14.73 29.45
C LEU A 227 -11.62 -13.99 29.06
N ALA A 228 -11.97 -13.96 27.77
CA ALA A 228 -13.19 -13.32 27.30
C ALA A 228 -14.45 -13.98 27.90
N MET A 229 -14.48 -15.31 27.96
CA MET A 229 -15.54 -16.06 28.65
C MET A 229 -15.58 -15.78 30.16
N SER A 230 -14.41 -15.71 30.82
CA SER A 230 -14.31 -15.37 32.24
C SER A 230 -14.85 -13.96 32.53
N ILE A 231 -14.48 -12.96 31.71
CA ILE A 231 -14.98 -11.58 31.81
C ILE A 231 -16.51 -11.54 31.71
N TYR A 232 -17.08 -12.27 30.76
CA TYR A 232 -18.54 -12.39 30.59
C TYR A 232 -19.20 -13.05 31.81
N ASN A 233 -18.72 -14.22 32.23
CA ASN A 233 -19.32 -15.00 33.31
C ASN A 233 -19.23 -14.32 34.68
N LYS A 234 -18.12 -13.61 34.94
CA LYS A 234 -17.93 -12.80 36.14
C LYS A 234 -18.71 -11.49 36.13
N LYS A 235 -19.41 -11.17 35.03
CA LYS A 235 -20.17 -9.92 34.85
C LYS A 235 -19.33 -8.67 35.06
N MET A 236 -18.05 -8.71 34.64
CA MET A 236 -17.18 -7.52 34.69
C MET A 236 -17.69 -6.40 33.78
N ILE A 237 -18.45 -6.76 32.74
CA ILE A 237 -19.23 -5.86 31.90
C ILE A 237 -20.72 -6.11 32.18
N PRO A 238 -21.53 -5.07 32.44
CA PRO A 238 -22.97 -5.20 32.65
C PRO A 238 -23.69 -5.87 31.47
N ALA A 239 -24.65 -6.76 31.76
CA ALA A 239 -25.44 -7.45 30.74
C ALA A 239 -26.13 -6.50 29.74
N LYS A 240 -26.64 -5.36 30.24
CA LYS A 240 -27.28 -4.31 29.42
C LYS A 240 -26.38 -3.76 28.32
N ASP A 241 -25.05 -3.79 28.52
CA ASP A 241 -24.09 -3.24 27.55
C ASP A 241 -23.92 -4.20 26.36
N PHE A 242 -24.10 -5.51 26.58
CA PHE A 242 -24.16 -6.50 25.51
C PHE A 242 -25.48 -6.39 24.75
N ASP A 243 -26.61 -6.28 25.46
CA ASP A 243 -27.93 -6.16 24.86
C ASP A 243 -28.04 -4.88 24.01
N ALA A 244 -27.39 -3.79 24.44
CA ALA A 244 -27.32 -2.53 23.71
C ALA A 244 -26.58 -2.60 22.36
N LEU A 245 -25.93 -3.73 22.01
CA LEU A 245 -25.30 -3.94 20.71
C LEU A 245 -26.28 -4.38 19.61
N LYS A 246 -27.51 -4.78 19.98
CA LYS A 246 -28.56 -5.15 19.03
C LYS A 246 -28.80 -4.03 18.02
N GLY A 247 -28.76 -4.37 16.73
CA GLY A 247 -28.99 -3.43 15.61
C GLY A 247 -27.93 -2.33 15.45
N LYS A 248 -26.89 -2.26 16.29
CA LYS A 248 -25.82 -1.26 16.16
C LYS A 248 -24.74 -1.74 15.21
N ARG A 249 -23.99 -0.82 14.60
CA ARG A 249 -22.77 -1.18 13.87
C ARG A 249 -21.70 -1.71 14.84
N PRO A 250 -20.79 -2.60 14.39
CA PRO A 250 -19.57 -2.93 15.13
C PRO A 250 -18.80 -1.67 15.53
N GLY A 251 -18.24 -1.66 16.74
CA GLY A 251 -17.51 -0.55 17.32
C GLY A 251 -16.32 -1.03 18.12
N SER A 252 -16.02 -0.31 19.19
CA SER A 252 -14.90 -0.61 20.09
C SER A 252 -15.29 -0.44 21.57
N THR A 253 -16.56 -0.70 21.91
CA THR A 253 -16.99 -0.74 23.30
C THR A 253 -16.43 -1.99 23.99
N PRO A 254 -16.30 -1.99 25.33
CA PRO A 254 -15.94 -3.18 26.10
C PRO A 254 -16.72 -4.44 25.68
N ALA A 255 -18.05 -4.37 25.66
CA ALA A 255 -18.91 -5.51 25.31
C ALA A 255 -18.64 -6.02 23.89
N ASP A 256 -18.47 -5.11 22.93
CA ASP A 256 -18.23 -5.46 21.53
C ASP A 256 -16.86 -6.13 21.34
N ASN A 257 -15.82 -5.64 22.04
CA ASN A 257 -14.49 -6.24 21.99
C ASN A 257 -14.50 -7.68 22.56
N ILE A 258 -15.17 -7.90 23.69
CA ILE A 258 -15.27 -9.23 24.31
C ILE A 258 -16.08 -10.20 23.46
N LEU A 259 -17.23 -9.78 22.94
CA LEU A 259 -18.00 -10.63 22.01
C LEU A 259 -17.23 -10.90 20.72
N SER A 260 -16.46 -9.94 20.20
CA SER A 260 -15.61 -10.15 19.03
C SER A 260 -14.60 -11.27 19.28
N CYS A 261 -13.95 -11.31 20.46
CA CYS A 261 -13.09 -12.42 20.85
C CYS A 261 -13.84 -13.76 20.91
N ILE A 262 -14.99 -13.79 21.59
CA ILE A 262 -15.79 -15.02 21.76
C ILE A 262 -16.29 -15.54 20.41
N PHE A 263 -16.83 -14.69 19.54
CA PHE A 263 -17.30 -15.14 18.23
C PHE A 263 -16.14 -15.58 17.35
N LYS A 264 -15.05 -14.81 17.28
CA LYS A 264 -13.90 -15.11 16.40
C LYS A 264 -13.19 -16.40 16.78
N LEU A 265 -13.01 -16.65 18.07
CA LEU A 265 -12.20 -17.77 18.59
C LEU A 265 -13.04 -18.93 19.13
N GLY A 266 -14.35 -18.76 19.24
CA GLY A 266 -15.26 -19.62 19.99
C GLY A 266 -15.14 -21.10 19.68
N ASP A 267 -15.17 -21.90 20.73
CA ASP A 267 -15.20 -23.34 20.73
C ASP A 267 -16.51 -23.88 21.37
N LYS A 268 -16.58 -25.19 21.57
CA LYS A 268 -17.74 -25.85 22.22
C LYS A 268 -18.08 -25.26 23.58
N LYS A 269 -17.10 -24.82 24.38
CA LYS A 269 -17.34 -24.24 25.73
C LYS A 269 -18.05 -22.89 25.65
N SER A 270 -17.82 -22.14 24.59
CA SER A 270 -18.44 -20.82 24.38
C SER A 270 -19.84 -20.87 23.75
N SER A 271 -20.30 -22.05 23.29
CA SER A 271 -21.54 -22.23 22.52
C SER A 271 -22.78 -21.64 23.20
N ASP A 272 -22.90 -21.73 24.52
CA ASP A 272 -24.08 -21.23 25.25
C ASP A 272 -24.14 -19.70 25.26
N ILE A 273 -22.98 -19.04 25.43
CA ILE A 273 -22.88 -17.58 25.36
C ILE A 273 -23.28 -17.12 23.94
N ILE A 274 -22.72 -17.77 22.93
CA ILE A 274 -22.99 -17.44 21.52
C ILE A 274 -24.47 -17.67 21.17
N SER A 275 -25.04 -18.80 21.59
CA SER A 275 -26.46 -19.12 21.37
C SER A 275 -27.38 -18.13 22.07
N SER A 276 -27.01 -17.67 23.27
CA SER A 276 -27.73 -16.63 24.01
C SER A 276 -27.71 -15.29 23.27
N MET A 277 -26.54 -14.85 22.78
CA MET A 277 -26.41 -13.61 22.00
C MET A 277 -27.23 -13.67 20.70
N LEU A 278 -27.21 -14.81 19.99
CA LEU A 278 -28.02 -15.00 18.79
C LEU A 278 -29.52 -14.92 19.09
N LYS A 279 -29.99 -15.52 20.18
CA LYS A 279 -31.41 -15.43 20.62
C LYS A 279 -31.83 -14.00 20.96
N LYS A 280 -30.90 -13.19 21.46
CA LYS A 280 -31.09 -11.78 21.80
C LYS A 280 -30.93 -10.84 20.60
N GLU A 281 -30.67 -11.37 19.41
CA GLU A 281 -30.41 -10.60 18.19
C GLU A 281 -29.18 -9.67 18.29
N VAL A 282 -28.21 -10.08 19.13
CA VAL A 282 -26.93 -9.40 19.27
C VAL A 282 -25.94 -10.00 18.29
N ARG A 283 -25.45 -9.18 17.34
CA ARG A 283 -24.42 -9.58 16.37
C ARG A 283 -24.78 -10.90 15.66
N GLU A 284 -26.02 -10.99 15.17
CA GLU A 284 -26.58 -12.28 14.71
C GLU A 284 -25.73 -12.97 13.64
N ALA A 285 -25.17 -12.20 12.70
CA ALA A 285 -24.32 -12.76 11.64
C ALA A 285 -23.04 -13.37 12.24
N GLU A 286 -22.33 -12.66 13.11
CA GLU A 286 -21.13 -13.15 13.76
C GLU A 286 -21.40 -14.33 14.69
N ALA A 287 -22.49 -14.26 15.46
CA ALA A 287 -22.91 -15.31 16.37
C ALA A 287 -23.31 -16.59 15.61
N LEU A 288 -24.10 -16.47 14.53
CA LEU A 288 -24.49 -17.62 13.72
C LEU A 288 -23.28 -18.24 13.00
N SER A 289 -22.39 -17.43 12.42
CA SER A 289 -21.14 -17.94 11.82
C SER A 289 -20.26 -18.67 12.84
N ALA A 290 -20.22 -18.20 14.10
CA ALA A 290 -19.51 -18.89 15.17
C ALA A 290 -20.17 -20.23 15.55
N LEU A 291 -21.50 -20.28 15.67
CA LEU A 291 -22.20 -21.54 15.92
C LEU A 291 -22.02 -22.54 14.80
N ILE A 292 -21.96 -22.09 13.55
CA ILE A 292 -21.69 -22.95 12.40
C ILE A 292 -20.29 -23.57 12.52
N ARG A 293 -19.25 -22.81 12.88
CA ARG A 293 -17.91 -23.38 13.13
C ARG A 293 -17.92 -24.44 14.24
N ILE A 294 -18.78 -24.29 15.24
CA ILE A 294 -18.82 -25.18 16.41
C ILE A 294 -19.69 -26.42 16.16
N LYS A 295 -20.82 -26.27 15.46
CA LYS A 295 -21.89 -27.28 15.32
C LYS A 295 -22.11 -27.76 13.88
N GLY A 296 -21.46 -27.15 12.89
CA GLY A 296 -21.52 -27.52 11.49
C GLY A 296 -22.95 -27.51 10.91
N LYS A 297 -23.33 -28.64 10.30
CA LYS A 297 -24.59 -28.81 9.54
C LYS A 297 -25.87 -28.56 10.38
N ALA A 298 -25.79 -28.59 11.71
CA ALA A 298 -26.95 -28.40 12.59
C ALA A 298 -27.61 -27.01 12.44
N GLU A 299 -26.86 -26.00 11.99
CA GLU A 299 -27.35 -24.61 11.88
C GLU A 299 -27.84 -24.25 10.45
N ILE A 300 -27.78 -25.19 9.48
CA ILE A 300 -28.17 -24.95 8.07
C ILE A 300 -29.59 -24.39 7.96
N LYS A 301 -30.55 -25.02 8.64
CA LYS A 301 -31.97 -24.59 8.59
C LYS A 301 -32.15 -23.14 9.01
N LYS A 302 -31.33 -22.65 9.94
CA LYS A 302 -31.40 -21.27 10.40
C LYS A 302 -30.82 -20.31 9.37
N VAL A 303 -29.75 -20.69 8.69
CA VAL A 303 -29.21 -19.94 7.55
C VAL A 303 -30.24 -19.83 6.42
N GLU A 304 -30.91 -20.94 6.09
CA GLU A 304 -31.97 -20.98 5.07
C GLU A 304 -33.14 -20.06 5.41
N GLN A 305 -33.57 -20.08 6.67
CA GLN A 305 -34.61 -19.16 7.16
C GLN A 305 -34.18 -17.69 7.01
N TYR A 306 -32.93 -17.36 7.29
CA TYR A 306 -32.43 -15.98 7.15
C TYR A 306 -32.27 -15.57 5.69
N LEU A 307 -31.88 -16.48 4.79
CA LEU A 307 -31.84 -16.21 3.34
C LEU A 307 -33.24 -16.01 2.77
N ALA A 308 -34.25 -16.74 3.27
CA ALA A 308 -35.63 -16.57 2.85
C ALA A 308 -36.29 -15.28 3.36
N ASP A 309 -35.73 -14.63 4.38
CA ASP A 309 -36.18 -13.35 4.91
C ASP A 309 -35.46 -12.18 4.23
N SER A 310 -36.20 -11.32 3.52
CA SER A 310 -35.62 -10.17 2.81
C SER A 310 -34.87 -9.20 3.74
N VAL A 311 -35.27 -9.06 5.00
CA VAL A 311 -34.60 -8.17 5.96
C VAL A 311 -33.29 -8.79 6.45
N LYS A 312 -33.27 -10.11 6.68
CA LYS A 312 -32.10 -10.84 7.20
C LYS A 312 -31.16 -11.37 6.12
N TYR A 313 -31.56 -11.34 4.85
CA TYR A 313 -30.81 -11.90 3.73
C TYR A 313 -29.33 -11.49 3.72
N GLU A 314 -29.03 -10.18 3.80
CA GLU A 314 -27.64 -9.70 3.78
C GLU A 314 -26.82 -10.18 4.98
N MET A 315 -27.45 -10.32 6.15
CA MET A 315 -26.81 -10.84 7.35
C MET A 315 -26.56 -12.35 7.25
N ALA A 316 -27.36 -13.07 6.45
CA ALA A 316 -27.25 -14.49 6.22
C ALA A 316 -26.06 -14.87 5.32
N LEU A 317 -25.56 -13.95 4.49
CA LEU A 317 -24.50 -14.22 3.52
C LEU A 317 -23.21 -14.73 4.19
N SER A 318 -22.74 -14.09 5.26
CA SER A 318 -21.53 -14.54 5.98
C SER A 318 -21.69 -15.93 6.63
N PRO A 319 -22.78 -16.21 7.38
CA PRO A 319 -23.12 -17.56 7.82
C PRO A 319 -23.21 -18.59 6.69
N ALA A 320 -23.85 -18.23 5.57
CA ALA A 320 -24.00 -19.11 4.42
C ALA A 320 -22.65 -19.50 3.82
N MET A 321 -21.74 -18.53 3.67
CA MET A 321 -20.38 -18.81 3.24
C MET A 321 -19.63 -19.73 4.22
N GLN A 322 -19.84 -19.57 5.53
CA GLN A 322 -19.24 -20.48 6.51
C GLN A 322 -19.76 -21.90 6.32
N ILE A 323 -21.09 -22.08 6.17
CA ILE A 323 -21.65 -23.41 5.86
C ILE A 323 -21.05 -23.98 4.58
N HIS A 324 -20.93 -23.18 3.52
CA HIS A 324 -20.34 -23.64 2.27
C HIS A 324 -18.91 -24.18 2.47
N ARG A 325 -18.08 -23.49 3.26
CA ARG A 325 -16.73 -23.96 3.60
C ARG A 325 -16.74 -25.28 4.39
N GLU A 326 -17.65 -25.43 5.35
CA GLU A 326 -17.76 -26.67 6.16
C GLU A 326 -18.27 -27.87 5.33
N LEU A 327 -19.11 -27.61 4.33
CA LEU A 327 -19.72 -28.64 3.48
C LEU A 327 -18.92 -28.97 2.22
N GLY A 328 -18.10 -28.04 1.73
CA GLY A 328 -17.38 -28.17 0.47
C GLY A 328 -18.33 -28.41 -0.72
N LYS A 329 -18.00 -29.43 -1.53
CA LYS A 329 -18.73 -29.76 -2.77
C LYS A 329 -20.18 -30.20 -2.56
N GLU A 330 -20.56 -30.65 -1.36
CA GLU A 330 -21.94 -31.06 -1.03
C GLU A 330 -22.88 -29.86 -0.79
N SER A 331 -22.36 -28.63 -0.84
CA SER A 331 -23.11 -27.45 -0.46
C SER A 331 -24.04 -26.95 -1.57
N ASP A 332 -25.35 -27.01 -1.33
CA ASP A 332 -26.38 -26.36 -2.16
C ASP A 332 -26.60 -24.87 -1.80
N ILE A 333 -25.76 -24.32 -0.91
CA ILE A 333 -25.85 -22.94 -0.44
C ILE A 333 -25.76 -21.92 -1.57
N PRO A 334 -24.85 -22.02 -2.56
CA PRO A 334 -24.80 -21.06 -3.66
C PRO A 334 -26.16 -20.97 -4.38
N GLN A 335 -26.74 -22.11 -4.75
CA GLN A 335 -28.06 -22.16 -5.37
C GLN A 335 -29.13 -21.50 -4.50
N LYS A 336 -29.13 -21.77 -3.19
CA LYS A 336 -30.09 -21.19 -2.24
C LYS A 336 -29.94 -19.68 -2.08
N ILE A 337 -28.73 -19.15 -2.11
CA ILE A 337 -28.49 -17.70 -2.05
C ILE A 337 -29.15 -17.03 -3.27
N LEU A 338 -28.84 -17.48 -4.49
CA LEU A 338 -29.40 -16.89 -5.72
C LEU A 338 -30.92 -17.09 -5.85
N THR A 339 -31.40 -18.29 -5.52
CA THR A 339 -32.84 -18.60 -5.56
C THR A 339 -33.63 -17.68 -4.63
N ASN A 340 -33.12 -17.41 -3.41
CA ASN A 340 -33.80 -16.49 -2.51
C ASN A 340 -33.62 -15.03 -2.92
N LEU A 341 -32.46 -14.62 -3.45
CA LEU A 341 -32.29 -13.29 -4.04
C LEU A 341 -33.32 -13.02 -5.13
N GLY A 342 -33.57 -13.99 -6.00
CA GLY A 342 -34.56 -13.91 -7.08
C GLY A 342 -36.02 -13.85 -6.61
N LYS A 343 -36.32 -14.31 -5.38
CA LYS A 343 -37.66 -14.18 -4.77
C LYS A 343 -37.91 -12.82 -4.14
N HIS A 344 -36.85 -12.13 -3.71
CA HIS A 344 -36.96 -10.83 -3.06
C HIS A 344 -37.30 -9.73 -4.08
N LYS A 345 -38.29 -8.90 -3.76
CA LYS A 345 -38.63 -7.72 -4.56
C LYS A 345 -37.68 -6.56 -4.20
N ASN A 346 -37.36 -5.72 -5.18
CA ASN A 346 -36.58 -4.48 -5.00
C ASN A 346 -35.20 -4.69 -4.35
N ASN A 347 -34.38 -5.59 -4.92
CA ASN A 347 -33.01 -5.77 -4.47
C ASN A 347 -32.19 -4.49 -4.74
N SER A 348 -31.62 -3.91 -3.68
CA SER A 348 -30.71 -2.78 -3.80
C SER A 348 -29.39 -3.20 -4.45
N VAL A 349 -28.72 -2.27 -5.13
CA VAL A 349 -27.37 -2.49 -5.70
C VAL A 349 -26.41 -3.04 -4.64
N ARG A 350 -26.41 -2.44 -3.44
CA ARG A 350 -25.63 -2.91 -2.30
C ARG A 350 -25.88 -4.38 -1.93
N ARG A 351 -27.13 -4.85 -1.98
CA ARG A 351 -27.47 -6.26 -1.69
C ARG A 351 -26.95 -7.18 -2.78
N ILE A 352 -27.04 -6.75 -4.03
CA ILE A 352 -26.52 -7.47 -5.20
C ILE A 352 -25.00 -7.59 -5.08
N ASP A 353 -24.29 -6.47 -4.87
CA ASP A 353 -22.83 -6.45 -4.71
C ASP A 353 -22.35 -7.33 -3.57
N ARG A 354 -23.08 -7.35 -2.44
CA ARG A 354 -22.78 -8.23 -1.31
C ARG A 354 -22.97 -9.71 -1.67
N THR A 355 -23.99 -10.02 -2.46
CA THR A 355 -24.21 -11.39 -2.95
C THR A 355 -23.09 -11.80 -3.89
N VAL A 356 -22.74 -10.94 -4.85
CA VAL A 356 -21.66 -11.19 -5.81
C VAL A 356 -20.33 -11.40 -5.09
N ASN A 357 -19.99 -10.54 -4.14
CA ASN A 357 -18.81 -10.69 -3.29
C ASN A 357 -18.80 -12.02 -2.52
N ALA A 358 -19.95 -12.48 -2.02
CA ALA A 358 -20.04 -13.77 -1.33
C ALA A 358 -19.72 -14.94 -2.28
N PHE A 359 -20.19 -14.88 -3.52
CA PHE A 359 -19.90 -15.87 -4.56
C PHE A 359 -18.43 -15.91 -4.96
N ILE A 360 -17.81 -14.74 -5.16
CA ILE A 360 -16.36 -14.63 -5.40
C ILE A 360 -15.59 -15.26 -4.24
N GLN A 361 -15.91 -14.91 -2.99
CA GLN A 361 -15.22 -15.45 -1.80
C GLN A 361 -15.48 -16.94 -1.54
N MET A 362 -16.53 -17.52 -2.13
CA MET A 362 -16.78 -18.96 -2.10
C MET A 362 -16.10 -19.71 -3.28
N GLY A 363 -15.53 -19.00 -4.25
CA GLY A 363 -15.03 -19.61 -5.49
C GLY A 363 -16.16 -20.20 -6.34
N GLN A 364 -17.33 -19.56 -6.35
CA GLN A 364 -18.57 -20.05 -6.99
C GLN A 364 -19.00 -19.18 -8.19
N VAL A 365 -18.07 -18.45 -8.81
CA VAL A 365 -18.35 -17.47 -9.86
C VAL A 365 -18.99 -18.07 -11.13
N GLN A 366 -18.83 -19.37 -11.37
CA GLN A 366 -19.45 -20.09 -12.49
C GLN A 366 -20.99 -20.02 -12.48
N TRP A 367 -21.60 -19.72 -11.34
CA TRP A 367 -23.04 -19.48 -11.25
C TRP A 367 -23.50 -18.23 -12.01
N PHE A 368 -22.61 -17.25 -12.24
CA PHE A 368 -22.96 -16.04 -12.99
C PHE A 368 -23.17 -16.28 -14.49
N SER A 369 -22.64 -17.38 -15.02
CA SER A 369 -22.86 -17.83 -16.40
C SER A 369 -24.18 -18.56 -16.60
N ASN A 370 -24.81 -19.05 -15.52
CA ASN A 370 -26.02 -19.90 -15.56
C ASN A 370 -27.16 -19.34 -14.67
N LEU A 371 -27.27 -18.02 -14.56
CA LEU A 371 -28.22 -17.37 -13.64
C LEU A 371 -29.70 -17.65 -13.98
N ASP A 372 -30.00 -17.90 -15.24
CA ASP A 372 -31.32 -18.22 -15.79
C ASP A 372 -31.92 -19.51 -15.22
N SER A 373 -31.08 -20.42 -14.72
CA SER A 373 -31.53 -21.63 -14.01
C SER A 373 -32.11 -21.37 -12.61
N VAL A 374 -31.84 -20.20 -12.00
CA VAL A 374 -32.16 -19.91 -10.60
C VAL A 374 -32.83 -18.55 -10.35
N ILE A 375 -32.61 -17.57 -11.23
CA ILE A 375 -33.17 -16.22 -11.12
C ILE A 375 -34.10 -15.97 -12.31
N PRO A 376 -35.42 -15.88 -12.10
CA PRO A 376 -36.38 -15.66 -13.19
C PRO A 376 -36.29 -14.28 -13.86
N SER A 377 -35.98 -13.22 -13.10
CA SER A 377 -35.94 -11.84 -13.60
C SER A 377 -34.71 -11.59 -14.48
N LYS A 378 -34.94 -11.22 -15.76
CA LYS A 378 -33.87 -10.85 -16.70
C LYS A 378 -33.08 -9.63 -16.26
N GLU A 379 -33.77 -8.60 -15.76
CA GLU A 379 -33.17 -7.35 -15.28
C GLU A 379 -32.22 -7.62 -14.12
N LEU A 380 -32.65 -8.43 -13.14
CA LEU A 380 -31.81 -8.79 -11.99
C LEU A 380 -30.56 -9.58 -12.44
N ARG A 381 -30.70 -10.48 -13.42
CA ARG A 381 -29.54 -11.21 -13.98
C ARG A 381 -28.53 -10.26 -14.59
N GLN A 382 -28.98 -9.28 -15.38
CA GLN A 382 -28.09 -8.28 -16.00
C GLN A 382 -27.36 -7.44 -14.95
N ILE A 383 -28.06 -6.99 -13.89
CA ILE A 383 -27.43 -6.21 -12.81
C ILE A 383 -26.41 -7.06 -12.05
N ILE A 384 -26.69 -8.35 -11.79
CA ILE A 384 -25.73 -9.27 -11.16
C ILE A 384 -24.50 -9.46 -12.05
N GLN A 385 -24.68 -9.66 -13.36
CA GLN A 385 -23.56 -9.81 -14.30
C GLN A 385 -22.70 -8.54 -14.35
N TYR A 386 -23.33 -7.36 -14.38
CA TYR A 386 -22.62 -6.08 -14.31
C TYR A 386 -21.85 -5.92 -13.00
N SER A 387 -22.47 -6.23 -11.85
CA SER A 387 -21.82 -6.21 -10.54
C SER A 387 -20.65 -7.21 -10.48
N TYR A 388 -20.79 -8.40 -11.06
CA TYR A 388 -19.71 -9.37 -11.18
C TYR A 388 -18.55 -8.85 -12.02
N LYS A 389 -18.81 -8.24 -13.18
CA LYS A 389 -17.77 -7.62 -14.02
C LYS A 389 -16.90 -6.62 -13.24
N ILE A 390 -17.52 -5.77 -12.42
CA ILE A 390 -16.80 -4.80 -11.56
C ILE A 390 -16.04 -5.51 -10.44
N LEU A 391 -16.65 -6.51 -9.80
CA LEU A 391 -16.13 -7.11 -8.57
C LEU A 391 -15.15 -8.27 -8.82
N LYS A 392 -15.12 -8.89 -10.01
CA LYS A 392 -14.30 -10.08 -10.34
C LYS A 392 -12.82 -9.81 -10.15
N ASN A 393 -12.37 -8.62 -10.53
CA ASN A 393 -10.98 -8.19 -10.44
C ASN A 393 -10.72 -7.55 -9.09
N HIS A 394 -11.00 -8.26 -7.99
CA HIS A 394 -10.84 -7.71 -6.64
C HIS A 394 -9.38 -7.23 -6.46
N PRO A 395 -9.11 -6.08 -5.80
CA PRO A 395 -7.76 -5.52 -5.74
C PRO A 395 -6.69 -6.46 -5.18
N ARG A 396 -7.09 -7.43 -4.34
CA ARG A 396 -6.20 -8.49 -3.86
C ARG A 396 -5.71 -9.41 -4.98
N ASP A 397 -6.60 -9.79 -5.89
CA ASP A 397 -6.28 -10.72 -6.97
C ASP A 397 -5.41 -10.03 -8.01
N VAL A 398 -5.64 -8.73 -8.25
CA VAL A 398 -4.75 -7.86 -9.03
C VAL A 398 -3.37 -7.76 -8.38
N ALA A 399 -3.31 -7.48 -7.07
CA ALA A 399 -2.05 -7.41 -6.33
C ALA A 399 -1.25 -8.73 -6.35
N ASN A 400 -1.95 -9.87 -6.21
CA ASN A 400 -1.33 -11.19 -6.30
C ASN A 400 -0.82 -11.45 -7.71
N ALA A 401 -1.59 -11.12 -8.75
CA ALA A 401 -1.19 -11.30 -10.13
C ALA A 401 0.06 -10.50 -10.50
N LEU A 402 0.17 -9.24 -10.06
CA LEU A 402 1.37 -8.43 -10.24
C LEU A 402 2.63 -9.14 -9.71
N ASN A 403 2.52 -9.84 -8.58
CA ASN A 403 3.64 -10.57 -7.98
C ASN A 403 3.89 -11.92 -8.66
N GLU A 404 2.85 -12.70 -8.93
CA GLU A 404 2.94 -14.01 -9.58
C GLU A 404 3.52 -13.92 -11.00
N ILE A 405 3.17 -12.87 -11.73
CA ILE A 405 3.69 -12.60 -13.10
C ILE A 405 5.12 -12.04 -13.05
N GLY A 406 5.55 -11.50 -11.91
CA GLY A 406 6.90 -10.91 -11.77
C GLY A 406 7.00 -9.46 -12.24
N ILE A 407 5.89 -8.70 -12.21
CA ILE A 407 5.93 -7.23 -12.37
C ILE A 407 6.44 -6.58 -11.07
N VAL A 408 6.06 -7.16 -9.93
CA VAL A 408 6.53 -6.74 -8.60
C VAL A 408 7.17 -7.90 -7.86
N GLU A 409 8.29 -7.64 -7.20
CA GLU A 409 9.04 -8.71 -6.50
C GLU A 409 8.40 -9.11 -5.17
N THR A 410 7.74 -8.17 -4.49
CA THR A 410 7.16 -8.38 -3.16
C THR A 410 5.64 -8.24 -3.14
N PRO A 411 4.91 -9.14 -2.46
CA PRO A 411 3.47 -9.01 -2.31
C PRO A 411 3.07 -7.73 -1.56
N TYR A 412 2.04 -7.04 -2.05
CA TYR A 412 1.53 -5.84 -1.39
C TYR A 412 0.90 -6.13 -0.02
N PRO A 413 1.10 -5.24 0.98
CA PRO A 413 0.49 -5.39 2.28
C PRO A 413 -1.03 -5.21 2.21
N ALA A 414 -1.75 -5.87 3.13
CA ALA A 414 -3.21 -5.84 3.18
C ALA A 414 -3.79 -4.42 3.33
N SER A 415 -3.03 -3.46 3.86
CA SER A 415 -3.42 -2.05 3.95
C SER A 415 -3.52 -1.37 2.58
N VAL A 416 -2.57 -1.63 1.68
CA VAL A 416 -2.57 -1.08 0.31
C VAL A 416 -3.74 -1.66 -0.49
N ILE A 417 -3.94 -2.97 -0.38
CA ILE A 417 -5.09 -3.66 -1.01
C ILE A 417 -6.43 -3.10 -0.49
N ALA A 418 -6.52 -2.78 0.80
CA ALA A 418 -7.71 -2.18 1.38
C ALA A 418 -7.94 -0.75 0.88
N GLN A 419 -6.87 0.02 0.69
CA GLN A 419 -6.94 1.36 0.12
C GLN A 419 -7.44 1.32 -1.34
N ALA A 420 -6.90 0.42 -2.17
CA ALA A 420 -7.35 0.23 -3.55
C ALA A 420 -8.84 -0.13 -3.62
N LYS A 421 -9.31 -0.96 -2.68
CA LYS A 421 -10.73 -1.35 -2.59
C LYS A 421 -11.66 -0.20 -2.25
N SER A 422 -11.20 0.78 -1.49
CA SER A 422 -11.96 1.99 -1.16
C SER A 422 -11.70 3.15 -2.11
N GLY A 423 -10.82 2.97 -3.09
CA GLY A 423 -10.44 4.00 -4.05
C GLY A 423 -11.63 4.40 -4.93
N ASP A 424 -11.76 5.70 -5.14
CA ASP A 424 -12.78 6.33 -5.96
C ASP A 424 -12.15 7.14 -7.10
N ARG A 425 -10.89 6.84 -7.46
CA ARG A 425 -10.21 7.47 -8.59
C ARG A 425 -10.73 6.92 -9.92
N TYR A 426 -10.84 5.60 -10.02
CA TYR A 426 -11.39 4.92 -11.19
C TYR A 426 -12.73 4.26 -10.87
N PHE A 427 -13.66 4.27 -11.84
CA PHE A 427 -15.00 3.70 -11.75
C PHE A 427 -15.30 2.84 -12.97
N GLY A 428 -16.22 1.88 -12.84
CA GLY A 428 -16.63 0.98 -13.94
C GLY A 428 -16.02 -0.42 -13.86
N GLU A 429 -16.00 -1.12 -15.01
CA GLU A 429 -15.66 -2.55 -15.14
C GLU A 429 -14.24 -2.88 -14.65
N ASP A 430 -13.27 -1.97 -14.87
CA ASP A 430 -11.86 -2.18 -14.51
C ASP A 430 -11.38 -1.31 -13.33
N ALA A 431 -12.32 -0.67 -12.63
CA ALA A 431 -12.03 0.25 -11.53
C ALA A 431 -11.06 -0.34 -10.51
N HIS A 432 -11.28 -1.60 -10.10
CA HIS A 432 -10.43 -2.24 -9.10
C HIS A 432 -9.02 -2.55 -9.60
N ILE A 433 -8.82 -2.76 -10.92
CA ILE A 433 -7.50 -2.95 -11.52
C ILE A 433 -6.75 -1.63 -11.42
N TYR A 434 -7.30 -0.55 -11.98
CA TYR A 434 -6.64 0.75 -12.01
C TYR A 434 -6.49 1.36 -10.62
N ASN A 435 -7.46 1.20 -9.73
CA ASN A 435 -7.30 1.64 -8.33
C ASN A 435 -6.20 0.85 -7.59
N MET A 436 -5.95 -0.42 -7.94
CA MET A 436 -4.81 -1.17 -7.40
C MET A 436 -3.51 -0.70 -8.03
N LEU A 437 -3.44 -0.62 -9.36
CA LEU A 437 -2.27 -0.16 -10.12
C LEU A 437 -1.84 1.25 -9.69
N HIS A 438 -2.77 2.17 -9.43
CA HIS A 438 -2.47 3.53 -8.98
C HIS A 438 -1.66 3.60 -7.68
N LEU A 439 -1.80 2.59 -6.82
CA LEU A 439 -1.04 2.48 -5.57
C LEU A 439 0.31 1.79 -5.74
N THR A 440 0.68 1.41 -6.96
CA THR A 440 1.95 0.78 -7.30
C THR A 440 2.96 1.82 -7.80
N ASP A 441 4.25 1.50 -7.68
CA ASP A 441 5.35 2.32 -8.20
C ASP A 441 5.73 1.93 -9.64
N PHE A 442 4.79 1.34 -10.38
CA PHE A 442 4.98 0.83 -11.74
C PHE A 442 3.94 1.37 -12.72
N TYR A 443 2.87 1.97 -12.24
CA TYR A 443 1.76 2.43 -13.06
C TYR A 443 1.75 3.95 -13.18
N ALA A 444 1.66 4.43 -14.41
CA ALA A 444 1.52 5.84 -14.73
C ALA A 444 0.22 6.07 -15.51
N ASP A 445 -0.47 7.15 -15.17
CA ASP A 445 -1.67 7.63 -15.85
C ASP A 445 -1.37 9.05 -16.33
N ILE A 446 -1.26 9.23 -17.64
CA ILE A 446 -0.73 10.45 -18.27
C ILE A 446 -1.81 11.07 -19.15
N ASP A 447 -2.07 12.36 -18.94
CA ASP A 447 -3.00 13.15 -19.76
C ASP A 447 -2.50 13.24 -21.21
N THR A 448 -3.39 13.01 -22.18
CA THR A 448 -3.08 13.14 -23.61
C THR A 448 -2.83 14.59 -24.01
N ASN A 449 -3.39 15.56 -23.27
CA ASN A 449 -3.21 17.00 -23.47
C ASN A 449 -2.14 17.59 -22.55
N LEU A 450 -1.01 16.91 -22.37
CA LEU A 450 0.07 17.32 -21.47
C LEU A 450 0.65 18.70 -21.85
N PRO A 451 0.51 19.74 -21.03
CA PRO A 451 1.11 21.04 -21.29
C PRO A 451 2.64 21.03 -21.18
N ALA A 452 3.33 21.82 -22.01
CA ALA A 452 4.79 21.87 -22.04
C ALA A 452 5.39 22.22 -20.65
N ASP A 453 4.80 23.17 -19.92
CA ASP A 453 5.25 23.59 -18.58
C ASP A 453 5.12 22.50 -17.50
N GLN A 454 4.40 21.42 -17.78
CA GLN A 454 4.24 20.26 -16.88
C GLN A 454 5.15 19.08 -17.21
N VAL A 455 5.93 19.15 -18.30
CA VAL A 455 6.85 18.08 -18.75
C VAL A 455 7.77 17.63 -17.62
N HIS A 456 8.44 18.57 -16.94
CA HIS A 456 9.35 18.23 -15.85
C HIS A 456 8.66 17.47 -14.72
N SER A 457 7.46 17.90 -14.32
CA SER A 457 6.69 17.22 -13.27
C SER A 457 6.23 15.83 -13.67
N ILE A 458 5.84 15.63 -14.93
CA ILE A 458 5.44 14.31 -15.43
C ILE A 458 6.63 13.37 -15.53
N MET A 459 7.80 13.86 -15.94
CA MET A 459 9.03 13.05 -15.89
C MET A 459 9.36 12.59 -14.47
N GLN A 460 9.29 13.50 -13.49
CA GLN A 460 9.52 13.17 -12.09
C GLN A 460 8.47 12.18 -11.56
N TYR A 461 7.22 12.31 -11.97
CA TYR A 461 6.16 11.34 -11.70
C TYR A 461 6.50 9.96 -12.31
N LEU A 462 6.93 9.91 -13.58
CA LEU A 462 7.34 8.67 -14.23
C LEU A 462 8.53 8.00 -13.56
N PHE A 463 9.52 8.77 -13.09
CA PHE A 463 10.64 8.25 -12.31
C PHE A 463 10.17 7.59 -11.01
N GLN A 464 9.20 8.19 -10.31
CA GLN A 464 8.58 7.58 -9.14
C GLN A 464 7.80 6.31 -9.50
N LYS A 465 7.28 6.22 -10.73
CA LYS A 465 6.56 5.07 -11.29
C LYS A 465 7.45 4.09 -12.07
N SER A 466 8.73 4.01 -11.71
CA SER A 466 9.74 3.17 -12.37
C SER A 466 10.53 2.24 -11.43
N ASP A 467 10.02 1.98 -10.23
CA ASP A 467 10.68 1.07 -9.26
C ASP A 467 12.14 1.43 -8.95
N SER A 468 12.40 2.72 -8.74
CA SER A 468 13.75 3.24 -8.50
C SER A 468 14.74 3.05 -9.67
N THR A 469 14.30 2.61 -10.85
CA THR A 469 15.18 2.45 -12.02
C THR A 469 15.91 3.75 -12.33
N PHE A 470 15.21 4.89 -12.20
CA PHE A 470 15.79 6.22 -12.43
C PHE A 470 16.45 6.85 -11.19
N VAL A 471 16.81 6.10 -10.13
CA VAL A 471 17.38 6.67 -8.87
C VAL A 471 18.67 7.49 -9.07
N ASN A 472 19.48 7.16 -10.08
CA ASN A 472 20.73 7.87 -10.41
C ASN A 472 20.55 8.96 -11.48
N SER A 473 19.31 9.41 -11.69
CA SER A 473 18.99 10.36 -12.73
C SER A 473 18.91 11.79 -12.23
N LEU A 474 19.33 12.74 -13.06
CA LEU A 474 19.14 14.17 -12.87
C LEU A 474 18.50 14.75 -14.12
N THR A 475 17.59 15.71 -13.95
CA THR A 475 16.88 16.34 -15.08
C THR A 475 16.80 17.83 -14.90
N GLY A 476 17.13 18.58 -15.96
CA GLY A 476 16.80 19.99 -16.12
C GLY A 476 15.89 20.16 -17.34
N VAL A 477 14.96 21.11 -17.27
CA VAL A 477 14.11 21.47 -18.40
C VAL A 477 14.17 22.98 -18.59
N ASP A 478 14.60 23.39 -19.77
CA ASP A 478 14.59 24.78 -20.20
C ASP A 478 13.39 25.01 -21.11
N TYR A 479 12.46 25.85 -20.66
CA TYR A 479 11.27 26.22 -21.42
C TYR A 479 11.59 27.42 -22.33
N GLY A 480 11.46 27.21 -23.64
CA GLY A 480 11.59 28.25 -24.65
C GLY A 480 10.26 28.93 -24.97
N ASP A 481 10.26 29.73 -26.04
CA ASP A 481 9.04 30.33 -26.60
C ASP A 481 8.21 29.27 -27.36
N ASP A 482 6.91 29.51 -27.53
CA ASP A 482 5.99 28.70 -28.34
C ASP A 482 5.92 27.20 -27.98
N SER A 483 5.89 26.87 -26.68
CA SER A 483 5.77 25.49 -26.17
C SER A 483 6.93 24.54 -26.51
N ILE A 484 8.03 25.08 -27.04
CA ILE A 484 9.28 24.34 -27.26
C ILE A 484 10.04 24.25 -25.94
N TYR A 485 10.59 23.07 -25.63
CA TYR A 485 11.39 22.85 -24.44
C TYR A 485 12.61 21.97 -24.73
N THR A 486 13.65 22.14 -23.93
CA THR A 486 14.85 21.32 -23.97
C THR A 486 14.99 20.56 -22.67
N ILE A 487 15.12 19.23 -22.74
CA ILE A 487 15.39 18.37 -21.59
C ILE A 487 16.88 18.04 -21.58
N THR A 488 17.55 18.32 -20.47
CA THR A 488 18.84 17.70 -20.13
C THR A 488 18.60 16.61 -19.11
N LEU A 489 18.76 15.35 -19.49
CA LEU A 489 18.63 14.20 -18.58
C LEU A 489 19.97 13.49 -18.46
N ILE A 490 20.46 13.32 -17.24
CA ILE A 490 21.65 12.50 -16.95
C ILE A 490 21.16 11.23 -16.28
N HIS A 491 21.54 10.08 -16.81
CA HIS A 491 21.25 8.78 -16.21
C HIS A 491 22.52 7.91 -16.23
N ASN A 492 22.93 7.45 -15.05
CA ASN A 492 24.24 6.81 -14.83
C ASN A 492 25.39 7.69 -15.37
N ASP A 493 26.11 7.19 -16.37
CA ASP A 493 27.30 7.84 -16.94
C ASP A 493 27.03 8.59 -18.25
N ASN A 494 25.77 8.64 -18.71
CA ASN A 494 25.39 9.30 -19.96
C ASN A 494 24.49 10.52 -19.71
N ALA A 495 24.64 11.54 -20.55
CA ALA A 495 23.70 12.66 -20.63
C ALA A 495 22.94 12.63 -21.96
N TYR A 496 21.69 13.07 -21.92
CA TYR A 496 20.75 13.08 -23.04
C TYR A 496 20.21 14.50 -23.17
N LEU A 497 20.42 15.10 -24.34
CA LEU A 497 19.86 16.40 -24.71
C LEU A 497 18.73 16.17 -25.70
N PHE A 498 17.50 16.46 -25.28
CA PHE A 498 16.30 16.32 -26.08
C PHE A 498 15.69 17.69 -26.37
N ASN A 499 15.37 17.97 -27.64
CA ASN A 499 14.66 19.18 -28.07
C ASN A 499 13.27 18.79 -28.57
N SER A 500 12.20 19.38 -28.03
CA SER A 500 10.84 19.05 -28.48
C SER A 500 10.54 19.53 -29.90
N SER A 501 9.59 18.85 -30.55
CA SER A 501 9.29 19.00 -31.99
C SER A 501 8.31 20.15 -32.30
N ASN A 502 7.82 20.89 -31.30
CA ASN A 502 6.69 21.83 -31.39
C ASN A 502 5.34 21.16 -31.73
N GLU A 503 5.19 19.87 -31.44
CA GLU A 503 3.94 19.12 -31.63
C GLU A 503 3.20 18.96 -30.30
N ASN A 504 1.86 18.95 -30.33
CA ASN A 504 1.00 18.82 -29.14
C ASN A 504 1.05 17.43 -28.46
N ASN A 505 2.09 16.63 -28.70
CA ASN A 505 2.25 15.23 -28.27
C ASN A 505 3.35 15.05 -27.21
N ASN A 506 3.48 16.01 -26.29
CA ASN A 506 4.53 16.02 -25.25
C ASN A 506 4.66 14.71 -24.45
N TYR A 507 3.54 14.00 -24.21
CA TYR A 507 3.56 12.74 -23.48
C TYR A 507 4.25 11.61 -24.28
N VAL A 508 4.08 11.57 -25.62
CA VAL A 508 4.73 10.58 -26.50
C VAL A 508 6.23 10.84 -26.52
N GLU A 509 6.63 12.11 -26.66
CA GLU A 509 8.04 12.52 -26.64
C GLU A 509 8.74 12.08 -25.37
N ILE A 510 8.13 12.31 -24.19
CA ILE A 510 8.70 11.90 -22.90
C ILE A 510 8.81 10.37 -22.81
N ILE A 511 7.75 9.63 -23.13
CA ILE A 511 7.78 8.15 -23.02
C ILE A 511 8.83 7.56 -23.96
N THR A 512 8.92 8.10 -25.18
CA THR A 512 9.92 7.68 -26.18
C THR A 512 11.33 7.96 -25.69
N LEU A 513 11.59 9.17 -25.17
CA LEU A 513 12.87 9.55 -24.57
C LEU A 513 13.25 8.59 -23.44
N LEU A 514 12.35 8.34 -22.49
CA LEU A 514 12.64 7.47 -21.34
C LEU A 514 12.88 6.01 -21.77
N ASN A 515 12.08 5.47 -22.68
CA ASN A 515 12.27 4.12 -23.20
C ASN A 515 13.60 3.99 -23.97
N GLN A 516 14.02 5.01 -24.73
CA GLN A 516 15.32 5.04 -25.38
C GLN A 516 16.47 5.07 -24.36
N ILE A 517 16.37 5.88 -23.30
CA ILE A 517 17.39 5.92 -22.24
C ILE A 517 17.54 4.56 -21.55
N LEU A 518 16.42 3.87 -21.31
CA LEU A 518 16.42 2.53 -20.71
C LEU A 518 17.09 1.51 -21.62
N GLU A 519 16.79 1.55 -22.92
CA GLU A 519 17.40 0.69 -23.93
C GLU A 519 18.92 0.90 -24.03
N ASP A 520 19.36 2.16 -24.10
CA ASP A 520 20.77 2.54 -24.13
C ASP A 520 21.57 2.08 -22.90
N ASN A 521 20.88 1.93 -21.76
CA ASN A 521 21.46 1.44 -20.51
C ASN A 521 21.21 -0.06 -20.29
N ASN A 522 20.80 -0.80 -21.33
CA ASN A 522 20.51 -2.24 -21.28
C ASN A 522 19.50 -2.63 -20.18
N THR A 523 18.53 -1.74 -19.91
CA THR A 523 17.47 -2.02 -18.95
C THR A 523 16.33 -2.76 -19.66
N PRO A 524 15.99 -3.99 -19.25
CA PRO A 524 15.00 -4.82 -19.94
C PRO A 524 13.55 -4.42 -19.63
N ARG A 525 13.34 -3.44 -18.74
CA ARG A 525 12.02 -2.92 -18.36
C ARG A 525 11.77 -1.61 -19.08
N LYS A 526 10.56 -1.42 -19.61
CA LYS A 526 10.12 -0.22 -20.33
C LYS A 526 8.72 0.20 -19.88
N TYR A 527 8.28 1.39 -20.28
CA TYR A 527 6.89 1.81 -20.15
C TYR A 527 6.08 1.22 -21.31
N HIS A 528 5.12 0.38 -20.99
CA HIS A 528 4.23 -0.28 -21.95
C HIS A 528 2.80 0.24 -21.78
N PRO A 529 2.12 0.67 -22.85
CA PRO A 529 0.73 1.08 -22.77
C PRO A 529 -0.17 -0.12 -22.46
N ILE A 530 -1.12 0.04 -21.53
CA ILE A 530 -2.07 -1.00 -21.15
C ILE A 530 -3.53 -0.61 -21.41
N SER A 531 -3.80 0.67 -21.67
CA SER A 531 -5.12 1.21 -22.00
C SER A 531 -5.00 2.69 -22.40
N SER A 532 -5.91 3.16 -23.24
CA SER A 532 -6.00 4.55 -23.68
C SER A 532 -7.45 5.00 -23.80
N ASN A 533 -7.71 6.27 -23.51
CA ASN A 533 -8.94 6.96 -23.87
C ASN A 533 -8.59 8.38 -24.37
N ASP A 534 -9.61 9.14 -24.77
CA ASP A 534 -9.43 10.48 -25.35
C ASP A 534 -8.67 11.45 -24.44
N ASP A 535 -8.73 11.26 -23.12
CA ASP A 535 -8.16 12.18 -22.11
C ASP A 535 -6.87 11.65 -21.46
N ALA A 536 -6.54 10.36 -21.58
CA ALA A 536 -5.40 9.76 -20.88
C ALA A 536 -4.89 8.44 -21.50
N ILE A 537 -3.59 8.21 -21.35
CA ILE A 537 -2.94 6.92 -21.63
C ILE A 537 -2.33 6.35 -20.35
N GLN A 538 -2.55 5.06 -20.16
CA GLN A 538 -2.17 4.33 -18.97
C GLN A 538 -1.01 3.40 -19.32
N TYR A 539 0.10 3.54 -18.59
CA TYR A 539 1.33 2.80 -18.78
C TYR A 539 1.65 1.91 -17.58
N LEU A 540 2.24 0.76 -17.87
CA LEU A 540 2.82 -0.14 -16.88
C LEU A 540 4.32 -0.32 -17.15
N PHE A 541 5.14 -0.08 -16.13
CA PHE A 541 6.59 -0.21 -16.19
C PHE A 541 7.03 -1.62 -15.83
N GLY A 542 7.57 -2.35 -16.80
CA GLY A 542 7.86 -3.78 -16.64
C GLY A 542 8.59 -4.38 -17.83
N HIS A 543 8.88 -5.67 -17.73
CA HIS A 543 9.29 -6.45 -18.90
C HIS A 543 8.08 -6.64 -19.82
N GLU A 544 8.29 -6.51 -21.12
CA GLU A 544 7.23 -6.64 -22.14
C GLU A 544 6.40 -7.93 -21.95
N GLU A 545 7.06 -9.09 -21.87
CA GLU A 545 6.40 -10.39 -21.68
C GLU A 545 5.52 -10.44 -20.41
N HIS A 546 5.95 -9.77 -19.34
CA HIS A 546 5.18 -9.73 -18.08
C HIS A 546 3.98 -8.78 -18.18
N VAL A 547 4.14 -7.64 -18.85
CA VAL A 547 3.04 -6.70 -19.06
C VAL A 547 1.98 -7.32 -19.97
N GLU A 548 2.37 -8.02 -21.03
CA GLU A 548 1.44 -8.72 -21.92
C GLU A 548 0.68 -9.83 -21.18
N GLN A 549 1.36 -10.65 -20.37
CA GLN A 549 0.68 -11.65 -19.53
C GLN A 549 -0.33 -11.01 -18.57
N PHE A 550 -0.05 -9.82 -18.06
CA PHE A 550 -0.97 -9.09 -17.18
C PHE A 550 -2.19 -8.58 -17.96
N LYS A 551 -1.99 -7.99 -19.14
CA LYS A 551 -3.07 -7.54 -20.04
C LYS A 551 -3.99 -8.71 -20.41
N GLU A 552 -3.42 -9.85 -20.79
CA GLU A 552 -4.17 -11.08 -21.11
C GLU A 552 -4.98 -11.59 -19.91
N LYS A 553 -4.35 -11.68 -18.72
CA LYS A 553 -5.01 -12.19 -17.49
C LYS A 553 -6.22 -11.35 -17.07
N PHE A 554 -6.17 -10.05 -17.33
CA PHE A 554 -7.22 -9.10 -16.94
C PHE A 554 -8.13 -8.65 -18.09
N GLU A 555 -7.95 -9.19 -19.30
CA GLU A 555 -8.73 -8.86 -20.49
C GLU A 555 -8.68 -7.36 -20.84
N LEU A 556 -7.52 -6.71 -20.63
CA LEU A 556 -7.33 -5.30 -20.96
C LEU A 556 -7.21 -5.13 -22.48
N VAL A 557 -7.87 -4.11 -23.04
CA VAL A 557 -7.91 -3.86 -24.49
C VAL A 557 -6.53 -3.40 -24.96
N ASP A 558 -6.04 -3.96 -26.07
CA ASP A 558 -4.85 -3.45 -26.74
C ASP A 558 -5.10 -2.01 -27.21
N VAL A 559 -4.18 -1.11 -26.86
CA VAL A 559 -4.14 0.22 -27.46
C VAL A 559 -3.91 0.03 -28.95
N ASP A 560 -4.79 0.59 -29.78
CA ASP A 560 -4.67 0.55 -31.25
C ASP A 560 -3.47 1.44 -31.65
N THR A 561 -2.26 0.91 -31.50
CA THR A 561 -1.00 1.61 -31.83
C THR A 561 -0.92 1.97 -33.31
N THR A 562 -1.73 1.32 -34.14
CA THR A 562 -1.88 1.61 -35.57
C THR A 562 -2.41 3.01 -35.85
N THR A 563 -3.15 3.65 -34.94
CA THR A 563 -3.59 5.05 -35.12
C THR A 563 -2.49 6.07 -34.82
N VAL A 564 -1.55 5.75 -33.92
CA VAL A 564 -0.44 6.64 -33.54
C VAL A 564 0.69 6.57 -34.58
N GLU A 565 0.95 5.39 -35.15
CA GLU A 565 1.92 5.22 -36.25
C GLU A 565 1.36 5.69 -37.60
N ALA A 566 0.05 5.54 -37.86
CA ALA A 566 -0.55 5.99 -39.12
C ALA A 566 -0.64 7.51 -39.26
N GLU A 567 -0.74 8.27 -38.17
CA GLU A 567 -0.68 9.74 -38.24
C GLU A 567 0.74 10.24 -38.55
N ALA A 568 1.78 9.53 -38.11
CA ALA A 568 3.18 9.83 -38.44
C ALA A 568 3.55 9.48 -39.89
N GLU A 569 3.02 8.40 -40.47
CA GLU A 569 3.31 8.02 -41.86
C GLU A 569 2.55 8.85 -42.92
N ILE A 570 1.40 9.46 -42.57
CA ILE A 570 0.62 10.26 -43.53
C ILE A 570 1.31 11.60 -43.85
N GLU A 571 2.05 12.20 -42.91
CA GLU A 571 2.77 13.47 -43.16
C GLU A 571 4.09 13.31 -43.93
N GLU A 572 4.78 12.17 -43.82
CA GLU A 572 6.00 11.91 -44.62
C GLU A 572 5.69 11.71 -46.12
N SER A 573 4.44 11.39 -46.48
CA SER A 573 3.99 11.25 -47.86
C SER A 573 3.49 12.56 -48.52
N ALA A 574 3.46 13.66 -47.77
CA ALA A 574 2.93 14.96 -48.20
C ALA A 574 3.97 16.09 -48.32
N LEU A 575 5.28 15.78 -48.33
CA LEU A 575 6.38 16.72 -48.59
C LEU A 575 7.11 16.47 -49.91
#